data_AF-A0A944D8Q1-F1
#
_entry.id   AF-A0A944D8Q1-F1
#
_cell.length_a   1.000
_cell.length_b   1.000
_cell.length_c   1.000
_cell.angle_alpha   90.00
_cell.angle_beta   90.00
_cell.angle_gamma   90.00
#
_symmetry.space_group_name_H-M   'P 1'
#
loop_
_entity.id
_entity.type
_entity.pdbx_description
1 polymer ?
#
loop_
_entity_poly.entity_id
_entity_poly.type
_entity_poly.pdbx_seq_one_letter_code
_entity_poly.pdbx_strand_id
1 'polypeptide(L)' 'DVYKRQGYYSYKWAEVLDADAFEYFKESGIFNRATAAAFKEQVLSKGGSEDPMDLYVKFRGAAPNPDALLRRAGLLTR' A
#
# COMPACT_ATOMS: atom_id res chain seq x y z
N ASP A 1 -14.68 20.92 -10.66
CA ASP A 1 -15.42 20.31 -9.52
C ASP A 1 -15.98 18.89 -9.69
N VAL A 2 -15.70 18.17 -10.78
CA VAL A 2 -15.82 16.70 -10.83
C VAL A 2 -14.46 16.03 -10.59
N TYR A 3 -13.38 16.66 -11.06
CA TYR A 3 -12.00 16.17 -10.89
C TYR A 3 -11.50 16.15 -9.44
N LYS A 4 -11.94 17.08 -8.59
CA LYS A 4 -11.54 17.17 -7.16
C LYS A 4 -12.18 16.06 -6.30
N ARG A 5 -13.34 15.51 -6.72
CA ARG A 5 -14.07 14.46 -5.98
C ARG A 5 -13.44 13.07 -6.15
N GLN A 6 -12.82 12.79 -7.30
CA GLN A 6 -12.02 11.57 -7.46
C GLN A 6 -10.71 11.64 -6.68
N GLY A 7 -10.16 12.86 -6.48
CA GLY A 7 -8.98 13.10 -5.65
C GLY A 7 -9.17 12.64 -4.20
N TYR A 8 -10.30 12.95 -3.57
CA TYR A 8 -10.53 12.55 -2.17
C TYR A 8 -10.58 11.03 -1.99
N TYR A 9 -11.23 10.32 -2.91
CA TYR A 9 -11.22 8.86 -2.91
C TYR A 9 -9.83 8.29 -3.18
N SER A 10 -9.05 8.92 -4.08
CA SER A 10 -7.66 8.51 -4.33
C SER A 10 -6.75 8.65 -3.10
N TYR A 11 -6.99 9.66 -2.24
CA TYR A 11 -6.27 9.76 -0.97
C TYR A 11 -6.63 8.63 -0.01
N LYS A 12 -7.92 8.27 0.09
CA LYS A 12 -8.35 7.12 0.92
C LYS A 12 -7.81 5.80 0.39
N TRP A 13 -7.75 5.63 -0.92
CA TRP A 13 -7.14 4.46 -1.52
C TRP A 13 -5.62 4.41 -1.26
N ALA A 14 -4.92 5.55 -1.38
CA ALA A 14 -3.51 5.65 -1.02
C ALA A 14 -3.26 5.33 0.46
N GLU A 15 -4.15 5.77 1.37
CA GLU A 15 -4.08 5.44 2.79
C GLU A 15 -4.23 3.94 3.06
N VAL A 16 -5.07 3.23 2.29
CA VAL A 16 -5.19 1.76 2.38
C VAL A 16 -3.90 1.09 1.95
N LEU A 17 -3.35 1.47 0.79
CA LEU A 17 -2.10 0.91 0.27
C LEU A 17 -0.92 1.14 1.22
N ASP A 18 -0.83 2.33 1.80
CA ASP A 18 0.18 2.71 2.80
C ASP A 18 0.04 1.87 4.08
N ALA A 19 -1.18 1.78 4.63
CA ALA A 19 -1.41 0.99 5.84
C ALA A 19 -1.08 -0.50 5.65
N ASP A 20 -1.50 -1.10 4.53
CA ASP A 20 -1.23 -2.50 4.22
C ASP A 20 0.26 -2.76 3.93
N ALA A 21 0.92 -1.86 3.20
CA ALA A 21 2.36 -1.95 2.95
C ALA A 21 3.15 -1.89 4.27
N PHE A 22 2.77 -0.97 5.17
CA PHE A 22 3.39 -0.88 6.48
C PHE A 22 3.14 -2.13 7.34
N GLU A 23 1.97 -2.76 7.23
CA GLU A 23 1.73 -4.06 7.87
C GLU A 23 2.67 -5.14 7.36
N TYR A 24 2.90 -5.21 6.06
CA TYR A 24 3.87 -6.15 5.50
C TYR A 24 5.30 -5.90 6.01
N PHE A 25 5.71 -4.64 6.21
CA PHE A 25 6.98 -4.31 6.88
C PHE A 25 6.99 -4.75 8.35
N LYS A 26 5.89 -4.60 9.09
CA LYS A 26 5.81 -5.11 10.48
C LYS A 26 5.92 -6.64 10.53
N GLU A 27 5.29 -7.35 9.59
CA GLU A 27 5.33 -8.81 9.48
C GLU A 27 6.73 -9.33 9.11
N SER A 28 7.40 -8.66 8.16
CA SER A 28 8.71 -9.07 7.63
C SER A 28 9.90 -8.53 8.43
N GLY A 29 9.66 -7.60 9.35
CA GLY A 29 10.66 -6.79 10.06
C GLY A 29 10.83 -5.41 9.43
N ILE A 30 10.69 -4.35 10.23
CA ILE A 30 10.61 -2.95 9.77
C ILE A 30 11.83 -2.54 8.91
N PHE A 31 13.01 -3.07 9.22
CA PHE A 31 14.26 -2.78 8.49
C PHE A 31 14.73 -3.94 7.61
N ASN A 32 13.82 -4.83 7.21
CA ASN A 32 14.14 -5.94 6.32
C ASN A 32 14.58 -5.41 4.95
N ARG A 33 15.85 -5.69 4.59
CA ARG A 33 16.44 -5.22 3.33
C ARG A 33 15.78 -5.82 2.10
N ALA A 34 15.32 -7.08 2.17
CA ALA A 34 14.66 -7.73 1.04
C ALA A 34 13.29 -7.09 0.79
N THR A 35 12.51 -6.83 1.83
CA THR A 35 11.22 -6.11 1.73
C THR A 35 11.41 -4.69 1.20
N ALA A 36 12.43 -3.97 1.68
CA ALA A 36 12.75 -2.63 1.19
C ALA A 36 13.20 -2.63 -0.28
N ALA A 37 13.99 -3.62 -0.70
CA ALA A 37 14.42 -3.78 -2.09
C ALA A 37 13.21 -4.06 -3.00
N ALA A 38 12.33 -4.99 -2.60
CA ALA A 38 11.10 -5.29 -3.33
C ALA A 38 10.18 -4.06 -3.46
N PHE A 39 10.01 -3.30 -2.37
CA PHE A 39 9.21 -2.06 -2.41
C PHE A 39 9.79 -1.03 -3.38
N LYS A 40 11.12 -0.86 -3.36
CA LYS A 40 11.80 0.04 -4.31
C LYS A 40 11.63 -0.41 -5.76
N GLU A 41 11.84 -1.70 -6.04
CA GLU A 41 11.85 -2.25 -7.39
C GLU A 41 10.46 -2.34 -8.02
N GLN A 42 9.46 -2.73 -7.23
CA GLN A 42 8.11 -2.97 -7.73
C GLN A 42 7.23 -1.73 -7.64
N VAL A 43 7.42 -0.86 -6.65
CA VAL A 43 6.53 0.30 -6.43
C VAL A 43 7.20 1.62 -6.80
N LEU A 44 8.34 1.95 -6.17
CA LEU A 44 8.90 3.31 -6.27
C LEU A 44 9.62 3.60 -7.59
N SER A 45 10.24 2.61 -8.22
CA SER A 45 11.04 2.82 -9.45
C SER A 45 10.23 2.76 -10.75
N LYS A 46 9.00 2.24 -10.71
CA LYS A 46 8.20 1.92 -11.90
C LYS A 46 7.40 3.10 -12.46
N GLY A 47 7.10 4.11 -11.64
CA GLY A 47 6.29 5.24 -12.08
C GLY A 47 4.94 4.77 -12.64
N GLY A 48 4.64 5.13 -13.90
CA GLY A 48 3.43 4.71 -14.61
C GLY A 48 3.66 3.66 -15.71
N SER A 49 4.73 2.87 -15.63
CA SER A 49 5.07 1.90 -16.69
C SER A 49 4.18 0.65 -16.72
N GLU A 50 3.56 0.32 -15.59
CA GLU A 50 2.70 -0.85 -15.39
C GLU A 50 1.48 -0.45 -14.55
N ASP A 51 0.42 -1.25 -14.51
CA ASP A 51 -0.75 -0.95 -13.68
C ASP A 51 -0.35 -0.92 -12.18
N PRO A 52 -0.70 0.14 -11.43
CA PRO A 52 -0.32 0.28 -10.03
C PRO A 52 -0.76 -0.89 -9.14
N MET A 53 -1.89 -1.52 -9.42
CA MET A 53 -2.38 -2.65 -8.63
C MET A 53 -1.54 -3.89 -8.88
N ASP A 54 -1.16 -4.15 -10.14
CA ASP A 54 -0.28 -5.28 -10.48
C ASP A 54 1.09 -5.13 -9.81
N LEU A 55 1.65 -3.92 -9.84
CA LEU A 55 2.88 -3.59 -9.14
C LEU A 55 2.78 -3.81 -7.63
N TYR A 56 1.65 -3.42 -7.04
CA TYR A 56 1.40 -3.63 -5.62
C TYR A 56 1.29 -5.12 -5.27
N VAL A 57 0.56 -5.91 -6.06
CA VAL A 57 0.44 -7.36 -5.87
C VAL A 57 1.80 -8.04 -6.01
N LYS A 58 2.64 -7.62 -6.96
CA LYS A 58 4.03 -8.12 -7.09
C LYS A 58 4.87 -7.84 -5.85
N PHE A 59 4.69 -6.68 -5.21
CA PHE A 59 5.37 -6.33 -3.97
C PHE A 59 4.82 -7.08 -2.75
N ARG A 60 3.49 -7.06 -2.56
CA ARG A 60 2.79 -7.52 -1.36
C ARG A 60 2.53 -9.03 -1.35
N GLY A 61 2.49 -9.64 -2.53
CA GLY A 61 2.05 -11.02 -2.78
C GLY A 61 0.52 -11.19 -2.82
N ALA A 62 -0.25 -10.14 -2.53
CA ALA A 62 -1.70 -10.14 -2.49
C ALA A 62 -2.26 -8.73 -2.76
N ALA A 63 -3.57 -8.65 -3.02
CA ALA A 63 -4.28 -7.38 -3.07
C ALA A 63 -4.26 -6.69 -1.68
N PRO A 64 -4.29 -5.35 -1.62
CA PRO A 64 -4.26 -4.62 -0.35
C PRO A 64 -5.51 -4.92 0.48
N ASN A 65 -5.33 -5.08 1.80
CA ASN A 65 -6.44 -5.27 2.73
C ASN A 65 -6.87 -3.94 3.38
N PRO A 66 -8.09 -3.45 3.16
CA PRO A 66 -8.62 -2.25 3.82
C PRO A 66 -8.61 -2.34 5.36
N ASP A 67 -8.66 -3.55 5.93
CA ASP A 67 -8.61 -3.74 7.38
C ASP A 67 -7.31 -3.24 7.99
N ALA A 68 -6.22 -3.19 7.22
CA ALA A 68 -4.94 -2.62 7.66
C ALA A 68 -5.11 -1.15 8.06
N LEU A 69 -5.88 -0.39 7.28
CA LEU A 69 -6.20 1.01 7.58
C LEU A 69 -7.09 1.11 8.82
N LEU A 70 -8.07 0.22 8.96
CA LEU A 70 -8.97 0.22 10.11
C LEU A 70 -8.23 -0.12 11.42
N ARG A 71 -7.30 -1.10 11.38
CA ARG A 71 -6.41 -1.41 12.51
C ARG A 71 -5.52 -0.22 12.85
N ARG A 72 -4.94 0.45 11.84
CA ARG A 72 -4.14 1.66 12.03
C ARG A 72 -4.94 2.80 12.66
N ALA A 73 -6.22 2.95 12.28
CA ALA A 73 -7.13 3.94 12.82
C ALA A 73 -7.69 3.57 14.22
N GLY A 74 -7.36 2.38 14.76
CA GLY A 74 -7.90 1.89 16.03
C GLY A 74 -9.38 1.49 15.96
N LEU A 75 -9.93 1.33 14.74
CA LEU A 75 -11.34 1.01 14.49
C LEU A 75 -11.60 -0.50 14.42
N LEU A 76 -10.55 -1.30 14.29
CA LEU A 76 -10.58 -2.74 14.48
C LEU A 76 -9.68 -3.08 15.66
N THR A 77 -10.29 -3.60 16.72
CA THR A 77 -9.56 -4.25 17.80
C THR A 77 -9.18 -5.65 17.33
N ARG A 78 -7.93 -6.04 17.58
CA ARG A 78 -7.36 -7.33 17.17
C ARG A 78 -8.20 -8.51 17.65
#